data_AF-T0YUC0-F1
#
_entry.id   AF-T0YUC0-F1
#
_cell.length_a   1.000
_cell.length_b   1.000
_cell.length_c   1.000
_cell.angle_alpha   90.00
_cell.angle_beta   90.00
_cell.angle_gamma   90.00
#
_symmetry.space_group_name_H-M   'P 1'
#
loop_
_entity.id
_entity.type
_entity.pdbx_description
1 polymer ?
#
loop_
_entity_poly.entity_id
_entity_poly.type
_entity_poly.pdbx_seq_one_letter_code
_entity_poly.pdbx_strand_id
1 'polypeptide(L)'
;AERLFDGPVPGRLLRGLHLRPGTWRQVFGSKAGEFFHAWNIARFVDKVAAAGKAVDPLPMYVNAALRPPFHPGPPITYESGGPTSDALPVWKVAAPAINVIGPDIYMPQSRRYFKVLQQYHLADNPLFVSETGNARLYARYLFATLGQQGIGFSPFGIDYTGYYNFPLGARRVTARTLAPLAVEYRLIRPMESLLARLSFAGRVRAVAEPDDGHAQIIALGRWQARVSYN
;
A
#
# COMPACT_ATOMS: atom_id res chain seq x y z
N ALA A 1 9.71 21.21 -18.36
CA ALA A 1 9.58 19.74 -18.30
C ALA A 1 10.07 19.10 -19.60
N GLU A 2 9.53 19.50 -20.75
CA GLU A 2 9.81 18.87 -22.06
C GLU A 2 11.30 18.67 -22.38
N ARG A 3 12.14 19.69 -22.20
CA ARG A 3 13.60 19.56 -22.40
C ARG A 3 14.25 18.41 -21.61
N LEU A 4 13.77 18.15 -20.38
CA LEU A 4 14.28 17.03 -19.56
C LEU A 4 13.68 15.69 -19.99
N PHE A 5 12.46 15.71 -20.51
CA PHE A 5 11.75 14.53 -20.98
C PHE A 5 12.31 14.01 -22.32
N ASP A 6 12.68 14.91 -23.22
CA ASP A 6 13.36 14.55 -24.47
C ASP A 6 14.84 14.17 -24.26
N GLY A 7 15.35 14.44 -23.06
CA GLY A 7 16.71 14.09 -22.65
C GLY A 7 16.90 12.63 -22.23
N PRO A 8 18.14 12.25 -21.89
CA PRO A 8 18.48 10.91 -21.42
C PRO A 8 17.84 10.61 -20.05
N VAL A 9 17.45 9.36 -19.84
CA VAL A 9 17.05 8.86 -18.52
C VAL A 9 18.27 8.95 -17.57
N PRO A 10 18.10 9.44 -16.33
CA PRO A 10 19.20 9.51 -15.37
C PRO A 10 19.86 8.16 -15.15
N GLY A 11 21.20 8.12 -15.18
CA GLY A 11 21.96 6.87 -15.04
C GLY A 11 21.67 6.10 -13.74
N ARG A 12 21.28 6.79 -12.67
CA ARG A 12 20.81 6.17 -11.43
C ARG A 12 19.55 5.33 -11.64
N LEU A 13 18.57 5.85 -12.36
CA LEU A 13 17.32 5.12 -12.66
C LEU A 13 17.62 3.91 -13.56
N LEU A 14 18.44 4.11 -14.60
CA LEU A 14 18.85 3.04 -15.51
C LEU A 14 19.55 1.89 -14.77
N ARG A 15 20.51 2.19 -13.88
CA ARG A 15 21.20 1.17 -13.09
C ARG A 15 20.27 0.46 -12.11
N GLY A 16 19.41 1.21 -11.41
CA GLY A 16 18.48 0.65 -10.44
C GLY A 16 17.42 -0.26 -11.07
N LEU A 17 17.08 -0.06 -12.35
CA LEU A 17 16.13 -0.89 -13.10
C LEU A 17 16.81 -1.86 -14.07
N HIS A 18 18.14 -1.92 -14.10
CA HIS A 18 18.93 -2.74 -15.03
C HIS A 18 18.60 -2.51 -16.52
N LEU A 19 18.41 -1.24 -16.90
CA LEU A 19 18.04 -0.84 -18.26
C LEU A 19 19.23 -0.25 -19.04
N ARG A 20 19.18 -0.36 -20.38
CA ARG A 20 20.16 0.26 -21.27
C ARG A 20 19.94 1.78 -21.38
N PRO A 21 21.00 2.58 -21.59
CA PRO A 21 20.86 4.02 -21.78
C PRO A 21 19.99 4.41 -22.99
N GLY A 22 19.27 5.51 -22.84
CA GLY A 22 18.43 6.12 -23.87
C GLY A 22 17.62 7.29 -23.31
N THR A 23 16.87 7.97 -24.18
CA THR A 23 15.88 8.98 -23.77
C THR A 23 14.68 8.34 -23.06
N TRP A 24 13.88 9.14 -22.36
CA TRP A 24 12.68 8.63 -21.68
C TRP A 24 11.74 7.86 -22.63
N ARG A 25 11.50 8.39 -23.83
CA ARG A 25 10.67 7.75 -24.85
C ARG A 25 11.29 6.44 -25.35
N GLN A 26 12.60 6.39 -25.55
CA GLN A 26 13.29 5.18 -26.01
C GLN A 26 13.28 4.07 -24.95
N VAL A 27 13.48 4.43 -23.68
CA VAL A 27 13.64 3.45 -22.59
C VAL A 27 12.30 2.93 -22.10
N PHE A 28 11.29 3.81 -21.98
CA PHE A 28 10.01 3.48 -21.34
C PHE A 28 8.81 3.48 -22.30
N GLY A 29 8.99 3.84 -23.56
CA GLY A 29 7.95 3.78 -24.59
C GLY A 29 6.67 4.52 -24.16
N SER A 30 5.54 3.82 -24.19
CA SER A 30 4.22 4.37 -23.81
C SER A 30 4.14 4.79 -22.33
N LYS A 31 5.03 4.29 -21.47
CA LYS A 31 5.11 4.63 -20.03
C LYS A 31 6.03 5.81 -19.73
N ALA A 32 6.70 6.36 -20.75
CA ALA A 32 7.70 7.41 -20.55
C ALA A 32 7.16 8.61 -19.77
N GLY A 33 5.99 9.15 -20.14
CA GLY A 33 5.43 10.32 -19.46
C GLY A 33 5.11 10.05 -17.98
N GLU A 34 4.49 8.89 -17.70
CA GLU A 34 4.13 8.47 -16.34
C GLU A 34 5.38 8.25 -15.47
N PHE A 35 6.37 7.52 -15.97
CA PHE A 35 7.60 7.25 -15.22
C PHE A 35 8.51 8.47 -15.10
N PHE A 36 8.49 9.38 -16.08
CA PHE A 36 9.13 10.69 -15.95
C PHE A 36 8.50 11.49 -14.80
N HIS A 37 7.17 11.51 -14.71
CA HIS A 37 6.49 12.22 -13.63
C HIS A 37 6.77 11.58 -12.27
N ALA A 38 6.65 10.26 -12.17
CA ALA A 38 6.92 9.50 -10.95
C ALA A 38 8.36 9.70 -10.46
N TRP A 39 9.35 9.63 -11.37
CA TRP A 39 10.74 9.89 -11.04
C TRP A 39 10.94 11.27 -10.43
N ASN A 40 10.39 12.32 -11.05
CA ASN A 40 10.62 13.68 -10.59
C ASN A 40 9.91 13.98 -9.27
N ILE A 41 8.68 13.49 -9.06
CA ILE A 41 7.98 13.58 -7.77
C ILE A 41 8.76 12.83 -6.69
N ALA A 42 9.13 11.57 -6.95
CA ALA A 42 9.87 10.77 -5.99
C ALA A 42 11.23 11.40 -5.63
N ARG A 43 11.95 11.96 -6.60
CA ARG A 43 13.21 12.70 -6.34
C ARG A 43 12.98 13.97 -5.51
N PHE A 44 11.86 14.66 -5.70
CA PHE A 44 11.50 15.81 -4.88
C PHE A 44 11.23 15.38 -3.43
N VAL A 45 10.36 14.38 -3.25
CA VAL A 45 10.02 13.81 -1.95
C VAL A 45 11.26 13.29 -1.22
N ASP A 46 12.16 12.59 -1.93
CA ASP A 46 13.43 12.11 -1.37
C ASP A 46 14.28 13.23 -0.79
N LYS A 47 14.37 14.38 -1.48
CA LYS A 47 15.12 15.53 -0.98
C LYS A 47 14.52 16.08 0.31
N VAL A 48 13.19 16.17 0.38
CA VAL A 48 12.48 16.62 1.60
C VAL A 48 12.71 15.63 2.74
N ALA A 49 12.52 14.34 2.48
CA ALA A 49 12.70 13.28 3.48
C ALA A 49 14.15 13.19 3.98
N ALA A 50 15.13 13.26 3.07
CA ALA A 50 16.54 13.25 3.43
C ALA A 50 16.94 14.46 4.28
N ALA A 51 16.42 15.65 3.96
CA ALA A 51 16.65 16.84 4.76
C ALA A 51 16.06 16.71 6.18
N GLY A 52 14.84 16.19 6.30
CA GLY A 52 14.24 15.93 7.61
C GLY A 52 15.00 14.89 8.43
N LYS A 53 15.40 13.78 7.80
CA LYS A 53 16.17 12.71 8.45
C LYS A 53 17.57 13.12 8.89
N ALA A 54 18.16 14.15 8.27
CA ALA A 54 19.43 14.72 8.72
C ALA A 54 19.31 15.46 10.07
N VAL A 55 18.09 15.86 10.45
CA VAL A 55 17.80 16.48 11.76
C VAL A 55 17.33 15.42 12.75
N ASP A 56 16.33 14.62 12.38
CA ASP A 56 15.80 13.53 13.21
C ASP A 56 15.43 12.33 12.33
N PRO A 57 16.14 11.18 12.44
CA PRO A 57 16.03 10.07 11.51
C PRO A 57 14.79 9.17 11.71
N LEU A 58 13.63 9.73 12.04
CA LEU A 58 12.37 8.99 12.16
C LEU A 58 11.99 8.26 10.86
N PRO A 59 11.35 7.08 10.92
CA PRO A 59 10.79 6.43 9.74
C PRO A 59 9.83 7.35 8.99
N MET A 60 9.98 7.44 7.66
CA MET A 60 9.12 8.25 6.81
C MET A 60 8.50 7.36 5.73
N TYR A 61 7.26 7.64 5.37
CA TYR A 61 6.53 6.92 4.33
C TYR A 61 5.85 7.89 3.37
N VAL A 62 5.43 7.37 2.22
CA VAL A 62 4.46 8.03 1.33
C VAL A 62 3.26 7.14 1.16
N ASN A 63 2.08 7.73 0.99
CA ASN A 63 0.85 7.03 0.66
C ASN A 63 0.60 7.04 -0.86
N ALA A 64 -0.14 6.03 -1.33
CA ALA A 64 -0.44 5.83 -2.74
C ALA A 64 -1.94 5.91 -3.01
N ALA A 65 -2.37 6.96 -3.72
CA ALA A 65 -3.67 6.96 -4.37
C ALA A 65 -3.68 5.89 -5.48
N LEU A 66 -4.52 4.88 -5.28
CA LEU A 66 -4.44 3.66 -6.08
C LEU A 66 -5.14 3.78 -7.43
N ARG A 67 -4.54 3.17 -8.45
CA ARG A 67 -5.25 2.75 -9.66
C ARG A 67 -5.91 1.39 -9.46
N PRO A 68 -6.96 1.04 -10.23
CA PRO A 68 -7.56 -0.29 -10.16
C PRO A 68 -6.53 -1.40 -10.43
N PRO A 69 -6.48 -2.46 -9.59
CA PRO A 69 -5.36 -3.41 -9.61
C PRO A 69 -5.41 -4.45 -10.75
N PHE A 70 -6.56 -4.63 -11.40
CA PHE A 70 -6.75 -5.58 -12.52
C PHE A 70 -6.95 -4.89 -13.87
N HIS A 71 -7.64 -3.75 -13.89
CA HIS A 71 -7.96 -2.98 -15.09
C HIS A 71 -7.69 -1.50 -14.84
N PRO A 72 -6.41 -1.07 -14.82
CA PRO A 72 -6.01 0.24 -14.30
C PRO A 72 -6.49 1.44 -15.14
N GLY A 73 -6.94 1.22 -16.38
CA GLY A 73 -7.24 2.31 -17.31
C GLY A 73 -5.98 3.05 -17.77
N PRO A 74 -6.12 4.08 -18.63
CA PRO A 74 -5.01 4.92 -19.03
C PRO A 74 -4.55 5.86 -17.89
N PRO A 75 -3.29 6.33 -17.85
CA PRO A 75 -2.77 7.17 -16.75
C PRO A 75 -3.55 8.46 -16.46
N ILE A 76 -4.33 8.96 -17.41
CA ILE A 76 -5.19 10.13 -17.22
C ILE A 76 -6.37 9.85 -16.26
N THR A 77 -6.68 8.58 -15.96
CA THR A 77 -7.80 8.18 -15.10
C THR A 77 -7.39 7.88 -13.66
N TYR A 78 -6.13 8.10 -13.28
CA TYR A 78 -5.62 7.96 -11.92
C TYR A 78 -4.53 9.00 -11.64
N GLU A 79 -4.06 9.06 -10.39
CA GLU A 79 -2.99 9.99 -9.98
C GLU A 79 -1.63 9.55 -10.55
N SER A 80 -1.42 9.87 -11.83
CA SER A 80 -0.14 9.69 -12.51
C SER A 80 0.96 10.39 -11.73
N GLY A 81 2.10 9.72 -11.60
CA GLY A 81 3.27 10.22 -10.86
C GLY A 81 3.29 9.84 -9.38
N GLY A 82 2.15 9.47 -8.79
CA GLY A 82 2.12 8.81 -7.48
C GLY A 82 2.81 7.43 -7.50
N PRO A 83 3.01 6.81 -6.33
CA PRO A 83 3.64 5.49 -6.24
C PRO A 83 2.65 4.35 -6.57
N THR A 84 2.00 4.41 -7.73
CA THR A 84 1.14 3.33 -8.24
C THR A 84 1.93 2.04 -8.43
N SER A 85 1.23 0.90 -8.44
CA SER A 85 1.83 -0.44 -8.48
C SER A 85 2.92 -0.65 -9.56
N ASP A 86 2.81 -0.01 -10.73
CA ASP A 86 3.81 -0.10 -11.81
C ASP A 86 4.93 0.92 -11.72
N ALA A 87 4.69 2.05 -11.04
CA ALA A 87 5.71 3.04 -10.74
C ALA A 87 6.52 2.71 -9.48
N LEU A 88 6.14 1.68 -8.70
CA LEU A 88 6.87 1.25 -7.50
C LEU A 88 8.38 1.09 -7.74
N PRO A 89 8.86 0.38 -8.79
CA PRO A 89 10.31 0.27 -9.04
C PRO A 89 10.99 1.62 -9.25
N VAL A 90 10.32 2.57 -9.93
CA VAL A 90 10.85 3.93 -10.12
C VAL A 90 10.96 4.66 -8.78
N TRP A 91 9.93 4.58 -7.95
CA TRP A 91 9.90 5.20 -6.63
C TRP A 91 10.97 4.64 -5.69
N LYS A 92 11.14 3.30 -5.65
CA LYS A 92 12.16 2.65 -4.82
C LYS A 92 13.58 3.09 -5.20
N VAL A 93 13.85 3.30 -6.49
CA VAL A 93 15.15 3.81 -6.94
C VAL A 93 15.32 5.31 -6.67
N ALA A 94 14.26 6.10 -6.87
CA ALA A 94 14.30 7.55 -6.79
C ALA A 94 14.34 8.09 -5.35
N ALA A 95 13.67 7.39 -4.41
CA ALA A 95 13.42 7.87 -3.05
C ALA A 95 13.90 6.92 -1.93
N PRO A 96 15.21 6.66 -1.80
CA PRO A 96 15.77 5.80 -0.77
C PRO A 96 15.61 6.34 0.65
N ALA A 97 15.37 7.65 0.82
CA ALA A 97 15.06 8.20 2.13
C ALA A 97 13.64 7.83 2.61
N ILE A 98 12.79 7.28 1.75
CA ILE A 98 11.45 6.81 2.10
C ILE A 98 11.51 5.33 2.49
N ASN A 99 11.08 5.01 3.71
CA ASN A 99 11.14 3.67 4.27
C ASN A 99 10.00 2.77 3.77
N VAL A 100 8.81 3.34 3.57
CA VAL A 100 7.60 2.58 3.21
C VAL A 100 6.80 3.35 2.15
N ILE A 101 6.29 2.62 1.18
CA ILE A 101 5.22 3.07 0.29
C ILE A 101 3.94 2.35 0.71
N GLY A 102 3.02 3.06 1.33
CA GLY A 102 1.76 2.53 1.85
C GLY A 102 0.60 2.71 0.85
N PRO A 103 -0.22 1.68 0.59
CA PRO A 103 -1.42 1.84 -0.21
C PRO A 103 -2.60 2.43 0.57
N ASP A 104 -3.36 3.32 -0.07
CA ASP A 104 -4.64 3.82 0.44
C ASP A 104 -5.81 3.04 -0.20
N ILE A 105 -6.38 2.11 0.57
CA ILE A 105 -7.28 1.08 0.01
C ILE A 105 -8.74 1.38 0.29
N TYR A 106 -9.40 2.04 -0.66
CA TYR A 106 -10.84 2.34 -0.66
C TYR A 106 -11.66 1.45 -1.61
N MET A 107 -11.13 0.27 -1.98
CA MET A 107 -11.82 -0.71 -2.81
C MET A 107 -12.41 -1.82 -1.92
N PRO A 108 -13.74 -1.90 -1.75
CA PRO A 108 -14.35 -2.78 -0.75
C PRO A 108 -14.40 -4.26 -1.18
N GLN A 109 -14.09 -4.59 -2.44
CA GLN A 109 -14.16 -5.96 -2.93
C GLN A 109 -12.90 -6.75 -2.53
N SER A 110 -13.07 -7.91 -1.90
CA SER A 110 -11.96 -8.72 -1.36
C SER A 110 -10.89 -9.02 -2.39
N ARG A 111 -11.26 -9.40 -3.61
CA ARG A 111 -10.32 -9.71 -4.69
C ARG A 111 -9.42 -8.52 -5.04
N ARG A 112 -9.98 -7.31 -5.06
CA ARG A 112 -9.22 -6.09 -5.34
C ARG A 112 -8.33 -5.72 -4.16
N TYR A 113 -8.89 -5.77 -2.95
CA TYR A 113 -8.15 -5.49 -1.73
C TYR A 113 -6.92 -6.39 -1.58
N PHE A 114 -7.12 -7.71 -1.71
CA PHE A 114 -6.04 -8.70 -1.62
C PHE A 114 -4.99 -8.51 -2.71
N LYS A 115 -5.41 -8.15 -3.93
CA LYS A 115 -4.46 -7.88 -5.01
C LYS A 115 -3.58 -6.66 -4.72
N VAL A 116 -4.14 -5.60 -4.12
CA VAL A 116 -3.36 -4.43 -3.69
C VAL A 116 -2.37 -4.84 -2.60
N LEU A 117 -2.79 -5.58 -1.57
CA LEU A 117 -1.85 -6.06 -0.53
C LEU A 117 -0.66 -6.81 -1.14
N GLN A 118 -0.92 -7.69 -2.12
CA GLN A 118 0.13 -8.41 -2.85
C GLN A 118 1.04 -7.49 -3.68
N GLN A 119 0.51 -6.42 -4.27
CA GLN A 119 1.30 -5.48 -5.09
C GLN A 119 2.26 -4.62 -4.26
N TYR A 120 1.91 -4.32 -3.00
CA TYR A 120 2.71 -3.45 -2.13
C TYR A 120 3.53 -4.24 -1.10
N HIS A 121 3.28 -5.54 -0.91
CA HIS A 121 4.13 -6.42 -0.12
C HIS A 121 5.33 -6.90 -0.95
N LEU A 122 6.43 -6.14 -0.88
CA LEU A 122 7.67 -6.43 -1.61
C LEU A 122 8.81 -6.72 -0.63
N ALA A 123 9.83 -7.46 -1.08
CA ALA A 123 10.99 -7.75 -0.25
C ALA A 123 11.71 -6.50 0.27
N ASP A 124 11.65 -5.40 -0.49
CA ASP A 124 12.23 -4.11 -0.14
C ASP A 124 11.18 -3.08 0.31
N ASN A 125 9.89 -3.45 0.45
CA ASN A 125 8.82 -2.56 0.88
C ASN A 125 7.93 -3.22 1.94
N PRO A 126 8.10 -2.88 3.24
CA PRO A 126 7.17 -3.33 4.28
C PRO A 126 5.73 -2.93 3.95
N LEU A 127 4.79 -3.84 4.16
CA LEU A 127 3.37 -3.54 3.91
C LEU A 127 2.79 -2.71 5.06
N PHE A 128 2.38 -1.49 4.76
CA PHE A 128 1.63 -0.62 5.68
C PHE A 128 0.38 -0.10 4.96
N VAL A 129 -0.81 -0.53 5.35
CA VAL A 129 -2.05 0.05 4.84
C VAL A 129 -2.25 1.41 5.50
N SER A 130 -1.78 2.46 4.80
CA SER A 130 -1.72 3.84 5.28
C SER A 130 -3.11 4.46 5.42
N GLU A 131 -4.03 4.09 4.54
CA GLU A 131 -5.44 4.41 4.65
C GLU A 131 -6.31 3.24 4.19
N THR A 132 -7.50 3.13 4.78
CA THR A 132 -8.58 2.30 4.25
C THR A 132 -9.94 2.84 4.68
N GLY A 133 -11.01 2.42 4.02
CA GLY A 133 -12.37 2.84 4.39
C GLY A 133 -12.73 2.42 5.83
N ASN A 134 -13.62 3.17 6.46
CA ASN A 134 -14.08 2.91 7.85
C ASN A 134 -15.45 2.21 7.92
N ALA A 135 -16.02 1.81 6.78
CA ALA A 135 -17.26 1.02 6.77
C ALA A 135 -17.01 -0.39 7.35
N ARG A 136 -18.06 -1.00 7.93
CA ARG A 136 -18.00 -2.33 8.58
C ARG A 136 -17.20 -3.37 7.80
N LEU A 137 -17.36 -3.40 6.47
CA LEU A 137 -16.71 -4.39 5.61
C LEU A 137 -15.17 -4.33 5.72
N TYR A 138 -14.58 -3.16 5.93
CA TYR A 138 -13.12 -3.00 5.89
C TYR A 138 -12.43 -3.59 7.12
N ALA A 139 -13.15 -3.78 8.24
CA ALA A 139 -12.56 -4.28 9.48
C ALA A 139 -11.85 -5.62 9.32
N ARG A 140 -12.40 -6.54 8.51
CA ARG A 140 -11.79 -7.85 8.25
C ARG A 140 -10.41 -7.76 7.58
N TYR A 141 -10.12 -6.68 6.86
CA TYR A 141 -8.84 -6.54 6.16
C TYR A 141 -7.66 -6.27 7.08
N LEU A 142 -7.87 -6.02 8.37
CA LEU A 142 -6.79 -6.09 9.36
C LEU A 142 -6.11 -7.46 9.33
N PHE A 143 -6.88 -8.55 9.32
CA PHE A 143 -6.33 -9.92 9.27
C PHE A 143 -5.64 -10.23 7.95
N ALA A 144 -6.20 -9.78 6.82
CA ALA A 144 -5.55 -9.92 5.51
C ALA A 144 -4.20 -9.19 5.47
N THR A 145 -4.12 -8.01 6.09
CA THR A 145 -2.89 -7.22 6.20
C THR A 145 -1.86 -7.92 7.08
N LEU A 146 -2.24 -8.35 8.28
CA LEU A 146 -1.36 -9.10 9.20
C LEU A 146 -0.89 -10.44 8.60
N GLY A 147 -1.74 -11.10 7.80
CA GLY A 147 -1.42 -12.34 7.10
C GLY A 147 -0.34 -12.18 6.02
N GLN A 148 -0.11 -10.95 5.55
CA GLN A 148 0.93 -10.56 4.60
C GLN A 148 2.10 -9.85 5.30
N GLN A 149 2.36 -10.17 6.58
CA GLN A 149 3.40 -9.54 7.41
C GLN A 149 3.28 -8.01 7.50
N GLY A 150 2.07 -7.46 7.36
CA GLY A 150 1.84 -6.02 7.44
C GLY A 150 2.22 -5.44 8.81
N ILE A 151 2.84 -4.27 8.79
CA ILE A 151 3.32 -3.56 9.99
C ILE A 151 2.29 -2.57 10.56
N GLY A 152 1.20 -2.32 9.83
CA GLY A 152 0.16 -1.40 10.25
C GLY A 152 -1.06 -1.40 9.34
N PHE A 153 -2.17 -0.91 9.89
CA PHE A 153 -3.47 -0.80 9.25
C PHE A 153 -4.17 0.42 9.85
N SER A 154 -4.60 1.36 9.00
CA SER A 154 -5.10 2.66 9.44
C SER A 154 -6.42 3.02 8.73
N PRO A 155 -7.58 2.78 9.37
CA PRO A 155 -8.87 3.25 8.88
C PRO A 155 -8.96 4.78 8.88
N PHE A 156 -9.47 5.36 7.80
CA PHE A 156 -9.61 6.80 7.63
C PHE A 156 -10.90 7.35 8.27
N GLY A 157 -10.86 8.58 8.81
CA GLY A 157 -12.05 9.28 9.29
C GLY A 157 -12.61 8.70 10.59
N ILE A 158 -11.75 8.54 11.59
CA ILE A 158 -12.08 8.00 12.92
C ILE A 158 -12.20 9.15 13.92
N ASP A 159 -13.20 10.00 13.68
CA ASP A 159 -13.51 11.16 14.52
C ASP A 159 -15.02 11.46 14.52
N TYR A 160 -15.48 12.30 15.46
CA TYR A 160 -16.88 12.71 15.58
C TYR A 160 -17.10 14.16 15.15
N THR A 161 -16.32 14.65 14.18
CA THR A 161 -16.44 16.02 13.66
C THR A 161 -17.73 16.26 12.86
N GLY A 162 -18.41 15.18 12.46
CA GLY A 162 -19.62 15.22 11.62
C GLY A 162 -19.34 15.01 10.13
N TYR A 163 -18.08 15.01 9.70
CA TYR A 163 -17.70 14.66 8.33
C TYR A 163 -17.75 13.13 8.10
N TYR A 164 -18.08 12.73 6.87
CA TYR A 164 -17.95 11.35 6.41
C TYR A 164 -17.68 11.34 4.90
N ASN A 165 -16.75 10.48 4.46
CA ASN A 165 -16.26 10.43 3.09
C ASN A 165 -17.01 9.42 2.19
N PHE A 166 -18.29 9.15 2.48
CA PHE A 166 -19.11 8.29 1.62
C PHE A 166 -19.11 8.83 0.17
N PRO A 167 -18.93 7.99 -0.87
CA PRO A 167 -19.07 6.53 -0.90
C PRO A 167 -17.83 5.70 -0.53
N LEU A 168 -16.71 6.32 -0.15
CA LEU A 168 -15.47 5.59 0.16
C LEU A 168 -15.53 4.85 1.51
N GLY A 169 -16.16 5.50 2.51
CA GLY A 169 -16.32 4.97 3.87
C GLY A 169 -17.78 4.76 4.28
N ALA A 170 -18.02 4.84 5.59
CA ALA A 170 -19.33 4.71 6.19
C ALA A 170 -20.24 5.90 5.85
N ARG A 171 -21.55 5.66 5.79
CA ARG A 171 -22.57 6.72 5.56
C ARG A 171 -22.69 7.71 6.72
N ARG A 172 -22.21 7.33 7.91
CA ARG A 172 -22.12 8.14 9.14
C ARG A 172 -20.99 7.60 10.02
N VAL A 173 -20.34 8.48 10.78
CA VAL A 173 -19.33 8.10 11.77
C VAL A 173 -19.93 8.21 13.18
N THR A 174 -20.08 7.07 13.84
CA THR A 174 -20.66 6.93 15.17
C THR A 174 -19.94 5.79 15.90
N ALA A 175 -20.05 5.73 17.23
CA ALA A 175 -19.56 4.57 17.99
C ALA A 175 -20.08 3.23 17.43
N ARG A 176 -21.34 3.18 17.00
CA ARG A 176 -21.95 1.98 16.40
C ARG A 176 -21.33 1.61 15.05
N THR A 177 -21.11 2.57 14.17
CA THR A 177 -20.56 2.28 12.82
C THR A 177 -19.08 1.90 12.88
N LEU A 178 -18.35 2.40 13.87
CA LEU A 178 -16.94 2.08 14.12
C LEU A 178 -16.73 0.82 14.99
N ALA A 179 -17.78 0.31 15.64
CA ALA A 179 -17.69 -0.84 16.54
C ALA A 179 -16.98 -2.07 15.93
N PRO A 180 -17.19 -2.45 14.65
CA PRO A 180 -16.46 -3.57 14.05
C PRO A 180 -14.94 -3.37 14.08
N LEU A 181 -14.45 -2.18 13.72
CA LEU A 181 -13.01 -1.87 13.79
C LEU A 181 -12.48 -1.96 15.23
N ALA A 182 -13.24 -1.43 16.18
CA ALA A 182 -12.87 -1.47 17.60
C ALA A 182 -12.78 -2.92 18.14
N VAL A 183 -13.65 -3.83 17.69
CA VAL A 183 -13.61 -5.25 18.06
C VAL A 183 -12.31 -5.89 17.58
N GLU A 184 -11.92 -5.68 16.32
CA GLU A 184 -10.68 -6.26 15.80
C GLU A 184 -9.44 -5.75 16.53
N TYR A 185 -9.41 -4.45 16.85
CA TYR A 185 -8.28 -3.87 17.56
C TYR A 185 -8.19 -4.36 19.01
N ARG A 186 -9.34 -4.57 19.68
CA ARG A 186 -9.38 -5.17 21.02
C ARG A 186 -8.87 -6.61 21.03
N LEU A 187 -9.10 -7.36 19.96
CA LEU A 187 -8.55 -8.70 19.80
C LEU A 187 -7.02 -8.67 19.67
N ILE A 188 -6.48 -7.77 18.85
CA ILE A 188 -5.03 -7.70 18.56
C ILE A 188 -4.23 -7.10 19.72
N ARG A 189 -4.74 -6.05 20.37
CA ARG A 189 -4.01 -5.25 21.37
C ARG A 189 -3.28 -6.07 22.46
N PRO A 190 -3.88 -7.05 23.14
CA PRO A 190 -3.18 -7.79 24.20
C PRO A 190 -2.01 -8.64 23.69
N MET A 191 -1.92 -8.89 22.37
CA MET A 191 -0.88 -9.71 21.75
C MET A 191 -0.06 -8.97 20.69
N GLU A 192 -0.18 -7.64 20.59
CA GLU A 192 0.42 -6.85 19.50
C GLU A 192 1.94 -7.03 19.39
N SER A 193 2.65 -6.99 20.52
CA SER A 193 4.12 -7.14 20.56
C SER A 193 4.56 -8.57 20.21
N LEU A 194 3.78 -9.58 20.62
CA LEU A 194 4.04 -10.98 20.27
C LEU A 194 3.80 -11.19 18.77
N LEU A 195 2.67 -10.69 18.25
CA LEU A 195 2.32 -10.79 16.84
C LEU A 195 3.35 -10.07 15.96
N ALA A 196 3.80 -8.87 16.33
CA ALA A 196 4.84 -8.15 15.61
C ALA A 196 6.14 -8.96 15.51
N ARG A 197 6.61 -9.53 16.63
CA ARG A 197 7.82 -10.37 16.66
C ARG A 197 7.66 -11.64 15.82
N LEU A 198 6.52 -12.32 15.92
CA LEU A 198 6.25 -13.54 15.14
C LEU A 198 6.07 -13.23 13.64
N SER A 199 5.45 -12.10 13.32
CA SER A 199 5.29 -11.59 11.96
C SER A 199 6.66 -11.32 11.35
N PHE A 200 7.54 -10.60 12.05
CA PHE A 200 8.91 -10.36 11.60
C PHE A 200 9.69 -11.67 11.35
N ALA A 201 9.45 -12.71 12.15
CA ALA A 201 10.03 -14.03 11.97
C ALA A 201 9.33 -14.92 10.91
N GLY A 202 8.35 -14.40 10.16
CA GLY A 202 7.63 -15.15 9.12
C GLY A 202 6.66 -16.23 9.65
N ARG A 203 6.30 -16.17 10.95
CA ARG A 203 5.53 -17.20 11.66
C ARG A 203 4.04 -16.92 11.79
N VAL A 204 3.57 -15.77 11.30
CA VAL A 204 2.15 -15.42 11.31
C VAL A 204 1.49 -15.90 10.02
N ARG A 205 0.28 -16.44 10.16
CA ARG A 205 -0.66 -16.66 9.08
C ARG A 205 -2.02 -16.13 9.54
N ALA A 206 -2.70 -15.39 8.68
CA ALA A 206 -4.03 -14.88 8.93
C ALA A 206 -4.78 -14.76 7.61
N VAL A 207 -6.10 -14.85 7.69
CA VAL A 207 -7.00 -14.75 6.54
C VAL A 207 -8.17 -13.86 6.90
N ALA A 208 -8.79 -13.27 5.90
CA ALA A 208 -10.01 -12.50 6.04
C ALA A 208 -11.08 -13.10 5.12
N GLU A 209 -12.34 -13.06 5.56
CA GLU A 209 -13.47 -13.56 4.80
C GLU A 209 -13.49 -12.98 3.37
N PRO A 210 -13.43 -13.82 2.33
CA PRO A 210 -13.60 -13.38 0.96
C PRO A 210 -15.09 -13.14 0.65
N ASP A 211 -15.39 -12.26 -0.29
CA ASP A 211 -16.77 -11.94 -0.68
C ASP A 211 -17.55 -13.15 -1.24
N ASP A 212 -16.85 -14.19 -1.71
CA ASP A 212 -17.44 -15.43 -2.21
C ASP A 212 -17.71 -16.48 -1.10
N GLY A 213 -17.37 -16.17 0.16
CA GLY A 213 -17.64 -17.01 1.32
C GLY A 213 -16.83 -18.31 1.36
N HIS A 214 -15.85 -18.50 0.48
CA HIS A 214 -15.11 -19.75 0.42
C HIS A 214 -14.22 -19.96 1.65
N ALA A 215 -14.26 -21.18 2.19
CA ALA A 215 -13.36 -21.61 3.24
C ALA A 215 -11.90 -21.54 2.75
N GLN A 216 -10.98 -21.16 3.64
CA GLN A 216 -9.57 -21.01 3.34
C GLN A 216 -8.75 -22.04 4.10
N ILE A 217 -7.81 -22.67 3.41
CA ILE A 217 -6.84 -23.61 4.01
C ILE A 217 -5.51 -22.88 4.21
N ILE A 218 -4.99 -22.94 5.43
CA ILE A 218 -3.73 -22.32 5.83
C ILE A 218 -2.74 -23.42 6.20
N ALA A 219 -1.58 -23.44 5.55
CA ALA A 219 -0.47 -24.31 5.93
C ALA A 219 0.27 -23.75 7.15
N LEU A 220 0.44 -24.59 8.17
CA LEU A 220 1.11 -24.29 9.44
C LEU A 220 2.26 -25.31 9.68
N GLY A 221 3.10 -25.49 8.66
CA GLY A 221 4.15 -26.52 8.65
C GLY A 221 3.54 -27.91 8.49
N ARG A 222 3.70 -28.76 9.50
CA ARG A 222 3.12 -30.13 9.51
C ARG A 222 1.59 -30.17 9.69
N TRP A 223 0.97 -29.03 9.96
CA TRP A 223 -0.47 -28.91 10.22
C TRP A 223 -1.14 -28.06 9.14
N GLN A 224 -2.45 -28.23 9.02
CA GLN A 224 -3.32 -27.33 8.25
C GLN A 224 -4.44 -26.83 9.13
N ALA A 225 -4.83 -25.56 8.94
CA ALA A 225 -6.04 -25.00 9.52
C ALA A 225 -7.04 -24.73 8.39
N ARG A 226 -8.30 -25.14 8.58
CA ARG A 226 -9.42 -24.74 7.73
C ARG A 226 -10.20 -23.65 8.43
N VAL A 227 -10.29 -22.48 7.82
CA VAL A 227 -11.09 -21.35 8.29
C VAL A 227 -12.35 -21.27 7.42
N SER A 228 -13.52 -21.36 8.04
CA SER A 228 -14.83 -21.27 7.39
C SER A 228 -15.61 -20.09 7.96
N TYR A 229 -16.49 -19.52 7.15
CA TYR A 229 -17.32 -18.36 7.48
C TYR A 229 -18.79 -18.76 7.42
N ASN A 230 -19.63 -18.16 8.27
CA ASN A 230 -21.05 -18.49 8.44
C ASN A 230 -21.94 -17.28 8.15
#